data_AF-A0A6I3MKP3-F1
#
_entry.id   AF-A0A6I3MKP3-F1
#
_cell.length_a   1.000
_cell.length_b   1.000
_cell.length_c   1.000
_cell.angle_alpha   90.00
_cell.angle_beta   90.00
_cell.angle_gamma   90.00
#
_symmetry.space_group_name_H-M   'P 1'
#
loop_
_entity.id
_entity.type
_entity.pdbx_description
1 polymer ?
#
loop_
_entity_poly.entity_id
_entity_poly.type
_entity_poly.pdbx_seq_one_letter_code
_entity_poly.pdbx_strand_id
1 'polypeptide(L)'
;MNFKKYTPFQFKILFIGFLIFLTQTGFSQEEKNSELYKIIMSRDSLLFNIGFNTCDISQFENLFSDQFEFFHDRDGVSNKAEFLHNLKNGLCISPATYQSRRELVEGSTEIYPLYKKGVLYGAIQTGIHRFYETSAAKGESLLKKNERLGDTARFTHVWILKNGTWKLQRSLSYDHHAVNSQAEKMNFFTNKEEIEKWLQENKVPTLGIGVINNGKLQQVEVFGELKKGVTAPYNTIWNVASLTKPVTAIVALKLVSQGKWGLDEPVYKYWTDPDIANDPNNKLITTRIILSHQTGFPNWRYMNESGKLDFKFKPGTKYQYSGEGLEYLRRALESKFHKTLNELATELIFEPLKMTDTKYFWDAKTDESRFAIGYDKKGNAYETNKNKTANAADDLLTTIKDYGTFLCSVMNGDGLSKKVFEEMKSPQVDTKKNKHFGLGFEIYDLDNGEYALSHGGADKGAQTLVFLLPKTKQGILIFTNVDDGYKIYEKLLLHYLGENGKKIIDIETK
;
A
#
# COMPACT_ATOMS: atom_id res chain seq x y z
N MET A 1 23.71 73.47 42.40
CA MET A 1 23.19 73.97 41.10
C MET A 1 23.57 72.94 40.05
N ASN A 2 22.71 72.19 39.35
CA ASN A 2 21.29 72.29 39.09
C ASN A 2 20.62 70.92 39.28
N PHE A 3 19.51 70.95 40.00
CA PHE A 3 18.52 69.87 40.09
C PHE A 3 17.57 69.94 38.89
N LYS A 4 16.95 68.79 38.56
CA LYS A 4 15.58 68.54 38.03
C LYS A 4 15.60 67.56 36.84
N LYS A 5 14.81 66.48 36.75
CA LYS A 5 13.79 65.86 37.62
C LYS A 5 13.41 64.43 37.09
N TYR A 6 13.27 63.47 38.02
CA TYR A 6 12.18 62.44 38.18
C TYR A 6 11.96 61.35 37.09
N THR A 7 12.32 60.06 37.31
CA THR A 7 11.66 58.89 38.01
C THR A 7 10.55 58.17 37.22
N PRO A 8 10.20 56.87 37.42
CA PRO A 8 10.49 55.98 38.56
C PRO A 8 10.88 54.51 38.28
N PHE A 9 11.33 53.89 39.37
CA PHE A 9 11.40 52.47 39.73
C PHE A 9 10.08 51.71 39.47
N GLN A 10 10.11 50.54 38.82
CA GLN A 10 9.14 49.45 39.08
C GLN A 10 9.75 48.06 38.81
N PHE A 11 9.73 47.25 39.87
CA PHE A 11 9.82 45.79 39.87
C PHE A 11 8.92 45.15 38.79
N LYS A 12 9.49 44.29 37.94
CA LYS A 12 8.81 43.12 37.35
C LYS A 12 9.89 42.04 37.17
N ILE A 13 10.05 41.12 38.12
CA ILE A 13 9.46 39.77 38.05
C ILE A 13 9.18 39.39 36.60
N LEU A 14 10.19 38.83 35.91
CA LEU A 14 9.94 38.03 34.73
C LEU A 14 10.25 36.58 35.08
N PHE A 15 9.16 35.87 35.35
CA PHE A 15 9.01 34.42 35.40
C PHE A 15 10.14 33.66 34.70
N ILE A 16 10.98 32.98 35.47
CA ILE A 16 11.55 31.70 35.03
C ILE A 16 10.35 30.75 35.03
N GLY A 17 9.63 30.75 33.91
CA GLY A 17 8.63 29.75 33.61
C GLY A 17 9.36 28.43 33.48
N PHE A 18 9.40 27.69 34.58
CA PHE A 18 9.59 26.25 34.58
C PHE A 18 8.55 25.69 33.61
N LEU A 19 8.92 25.49 32.35
CA LEU A 19 8.15 24.65 31.43
C LEU A 19 8.32 23.23 31.97
N ILE A 20 7.55 22.93 33.02
CA ILE A 20 7.10 21.57 33.27
C ILE A 20 6.40 21.21 31.97
N PHE A 21 7.09 20.46 31.11
CA PHE A 21 6.43 19.60 30.14
C PHE A 21 5.55 18.67 30.98
N LEU A 22 4.34 19.15 31.29
CA LEU A 22 3.19 18.30 31.45
C LEU A 22 3.06 17.64 30.09
N THR A 23 3.74 16.51 29.94
CA THR A 23 3.37 15.50 28.97
C THR A 23 1.91 15.22 29.27
N GLN A 24 1.03 15.91 28.54
CA GLN A 24 -0.31 15.42 28.34
C GLN A 24 -0.07 14.06 27.70
N THR A 25 -0.21 13.01 28.51
CA THR A 25 -0.29 11.64 28.07
C THR A 25 -1.49 11.61 27.14
N GLY A 26 -1.23 11.86 25.84
CA GLY A 26 -2.18 11.52 24.80
C GLY A 26 -2.57 10.08 25.01
N PHE A 27 -3.85 9.78 24.81
CA PHE A 27 -4.40 8.43 24.88
C PHE A 27 -3.67 7.53 23.89
N SER A 28 -2.52 7.03 24.31
CA SER A 28 -1.70 6.12 23.55
C SER A 28 -2.25 4.74 23.83
N GLN A 29 -2.75 4.10 22.78
CA GLN A 29 -2.85 2.65 22.73
C GLN A 29 -1.68 2.00 23.49
N GLU A 30 -1.97 1.03 24.34
CA GLU A 30 -0.93 0.29 25.07
C GLU A 30 0.01 -0.42 24.10
N GLU A 31 1.32 -0.36 24.37
CA GLU A 31 2.29 -1.15 23.62
C GLU A 31 2.00 -2.65 23.81
N LYS A 32 2.20 -3.43 22.74
CA LYS A 32 1.87 -4.87 22.72
C LYS A 32 2.66 -5.71 23.73
N ASN A 33 3.79 -5.19 24.20
CA ASN A 33 4.66 -5.82 25.19
C ASN A 33 4.36 -5.39 26.64
N SER A 34 3.47 -4.40 26.85
CA SER A 34 3.12 -3.88 28.17
C SER A 34 2.45 -4.96 29.04
N GLU A 35 2.54 -4.77 30.36
CA GLU A 35 1.93 -5.68 31.33
C GLU A 35 0.39 -5.71 31.17
N LEU A 36 -0.23 -4.54 31.06
CA LEU A 36 -1.68 -4.43 30.89
C LEU A 36 -2.16 -5.12 29.60
N TYR A 37 -1.45 -4.92 28.48
CA TYR A 37 -1.78 -5.58 27.22
C TYR A 37 -1.77 -7.10 27.37
N LYS A 38 -0.72 -7.67 27.97
CA LYS A 38 -0.59 -9.12 28.21
C LYS A 38 -1.70 -9.64 29.13
N ILE A 39 -2.05 -8.91 30.19
CA ILE A 39 -3.12 -9.29 31.11
C ILE A 39 -4.46 -9.35 30.38
N ILE A 40 -4.84 -8.29 29.66
CA ILE A 40 -6.12 -8.23 28.95
C ILE A 40 -6.20 -9.29 27.85
N MET A 41 -5.13 -9.50 27.08
CA MET A 41 -5.06 -10.56 26.08
C MET A 41 -5.18 -11.97 26.71
N SER A 42 -4.62 -12.18 27.89
CA SER A 42 -4.80 -13.43 28.64
C SER A 42 -6.27 -13.62 29.04
N ARG A 43 -6.97 -12.56 29.49
CA ARG A 43 -8.39 -12.63 29.83
C ARG A 43 -9.28 -12.86 28.61
N ASP A 44 -9.00 -12.23 27.48
CA ASP A 44 -9.64 -12.51 26.18
C ASP A 44 -9.48 -13.97 25.77
N SER A 45 -8.26 -14.49 25.89
CA SER A 45 -7.96 -15.88 25.56
C SER A 45 -8.73 -16.86 26.44
N LEU A 46 -8.83 -16.63 27.75
CA LEU A 46 -9.65 -17.46 28.64
C LEU A 46 -11.14 -17.41 28.25
N LEU A 47 -11.65 -16.21 27.94
CA LEU A 47 -13.04 -16.02 27.54
C LEU A 47 -13.38 -16.79 26.26
N PHE A 48 -12.52 -16.72 25.25
CA PHE A 48 -12.86 -17.25 23.93
C PHE A 48 -12.21 -18.59 23.58
N ASN A 49 -10.92 -18.78 23.86
CA ASN A 49 -10.23 -20.02 23.50
C ASN A 49 -10.64 -21.18 24.42
N ILE A 50 -11.01 -20.88 25.67
CA ILE A 50 -11.52 -21.86 26.62
C ILE A 50 -13.03 -21.72 26.72
N GLY A 51 -13.54 -20.60 27.23
CA GLY A 51 -14.97 -20.43 27.45
C GLY A 51 -15.82 -20.70 26.20
N PHE A 52 -15.67 -19.88 25.16
CA PHE A 52 -16.50 -19.97 23.95
C PHE A 52 -16.20 -21.23 23.13
N ASN A 53 -14.92 -21.43 22.76
CA ASN A 53 -14.54 -22.46 21.80
C ASN A 53 -14.68 -23.89 22.33
N THR A 54 -14.61 -24.09 23.65
CA THR A 54 -14.82 -25.41 24.28
C THR A 54 -16.12 -25.50 25.06
N CYS A 55 -17.00 -24.48 24.97
CA CYS A 55 -18.24 -24.40 25.72
C CYS A 55 -18.09 -24.58 27.25
N ASP A 56 -16.97 -24.11 27.82
CA ASP A 56 -16.75 -24.09 29.26
C ASP A 56 -17.42 -22.86 29.89
N ILE A 57 -18.68 -23.05 30.30
CA ILE A 57 -19.52 -22.00 30.88
C ILE A 57 -18.90 -21.39 32.15
N SER A 58 -18.10 -22.15 32.89
CA SER A 58 -17.49 -21.67 34.14
C SER A 58 -16.52 -20.51 33.91
N GLN A 59 -15.89 -20.43 32.73
CA GLN A 59 -15.02 -19.29 32.39
C GLN A 59 -15.80 -17.98 32.32
N PHE A 60 -17.00 -17.99 31.75
CA PHE A 60 -17.84 -16.81 31.66
C PHE A 60 -18.37 -16.39 33.03
N GLU A 61 -18.81 -17.34 33.86
CA GLU A 61 -19.25 -17.08 35.23
C GLU A 61 -18.16 -16.38 36.04
N ASN A 62 -16.91 -16.84 35.88
CA ASN A 62 -15.73 -16.33 36.55
C ASN A 62 -15.21 -15.02 35.98
N LEU A 63 -15.29 -14.79 34.67
CA LEU A 63 -14.75 -13.58 34.05
C LEU A 63 -15.77 -12.44 34.01
N PHE A 64 -17.07 -12.70 34.02
CA PHE A 64 -18.08 -11.65 33.97
C PHE A 64 -18.31 -11.02 35.33
N SER A 65 -18.42 -9.69 35.33
CA SER A 65 -18.95 -8.94 36.46
C SER A 65 -20.42 -9.29 36.73
N ASP A 66 -20.91 -9.00 37.95
CA ASP A 66 -22.32 -9.20 38.30
C ASP A 66 -23.26 -8.26 37.52
N GLN A 67 -22.73 -7.17 37.00
CA GLN A 67 -23.44 -6.15 36.24
C GLN A 67 -23.15 -6.25 34.73
N PHE A 68 -22.76 -7.42 34.25
CA PHE A 68 -22.37 -7.61 32.86
C PHE A 68 -23.54 -7.33 31.89
N GLU A 69 -23.24 -6.56 30.85
CA GLU A 69 -24.13 -6.23 29.74
C GLU A 69 -23.48 -6.66 28.41
N PHE A 70 -24.23 -7.41 27.60
CA PHE A 70 -23.84 -7.78 26.25
C PHE A 70 -24.74 -7.07 25.24
N PHE A 71 -24.13 -6.44 24.25
CA PHE A 71 -24.80 -5.77 23.14
C PHE A 71 -24.47 -6.50 21.85
N HIS A 72 -25.50 -7.01 21.17
CA HIS A 72 -25.40 -7.63 19.86
C HIS A 72 -26.20 -6.83 18.85
N ASP A 73 -25.60 -6.51 17.70
CA ASP A 73 -26.27 -5.75 16.64
C ASP A 73 -27.44 -6.50 15.96
N ARG A 74 -27.47 -7.84 16.05
CA ARG A 74 -28.55 -8.67 15.49
C ARG A 74 -29.54 -9.20 16.53
N ASP A 75 -29.08 -9.51 17.74
CA ASP A 75 -29.90 -10.19 18.77
C ASP A 75 -30.29 -9.28 19.94
N GLY A 76 -29.86 -8.01 19.92
CA GLY A 76 -30.20 -7.02 20.94
C GLY A 76 -29.32 -7.11 22.18
N VAL A 77 -29.86 -6.66 23.32
CA VAL A 77 -29.12 -6.52 24.58
C VAL A 77 -29.49 -7.65 25.53
N SER A 78 -28.48 -8.23 26.20
CA SER A 78 -28.69 -9.24 27.24
C SER A 78 -27.84 -8.97 28.47
N ASN A 79 -28.35 -9.38 29.64
CA ASN A 79 -27.59 -9.35 30.89
C ASN A 79 -26.85 -10.68 31.12
N LYS A 80 -26.04 -10.78 32.19
CA LYS A 80 -25.28 -12.00 32.53
C LYS A 80 -26.12 -13.28 32.54
N ALA A 81 -27.27 -13.28 33.21
CA ALA A 81 -28.08 -14.49 33.35
C ALA A 81 -28.67 -14.94 32.01
N GLU A 82 -29.17 -13.98 31.23
CA GLU A 82 -29.72 -14.22 29.90
C GLU A 82 -28.65 -14.67 28.91
N PHE A 83 -27.48 -14.03 28.89
CA PHE A 83 -26.36 -14.43 28.04
C PHE A 83 -25.92 -15.87 28.30
N LEU A 84 -25.71 -16.24 29.58
CA LEU A 84 -25.28 -17.59 29.94
C LEU A 84 -26.36 -18.63 29.60
N HIS A 85 -27.63 -18.29 29.78
CA HIS A 85 -28.75 -19.13 29.37
C HIS A 85 -28.76 -19.37 27.86
N ASN A 86 -28.65 -18.30 27.06
CA ASN A 86 -28.67 -18.36 25.61
C ASN A 86 -27.43 -19.10 25.06
N LEU A 87 -26.26 -18.89 25.66
CA LEU A 87 -25.04 -19.60 25.27
C LEU A 87 -25.19 -21.11 25.52
N LYS A 88 -25.68 -21.50 26.72
CA LYS A 88 -25.83 -22.90 27.13
C LYS A 88 -26.89 -23.64 26.31
N ASN A 89 -28.03 -22.99 26.04
CA ASN A 89 -29.18 -23.61 25.36
C ASN A 89 -29.19 -23.37 23.84
N GLY A 90 -28.28 -22.53 23.33
CA GLY A 90 -28.09 -22.28 21.91
C GLY A 90 -26.80 -22.90 21.41
N LEU A 91 -25.75 -22.09 21.27
CA LEU A 91 -24.47 -22.48 20.64
C LEU A 91 -23.80 -23.70 21.28
N CYS A 92 -24.01 -23.94 22.58
CA CYS A 92 -23.39 -25.02 23.33
C CYS A 92 -24.32 -26.23 23.60
N ILE A 93 -25.50 -26.31 22.97
CA ILE A 93 -26.47 -27.38 23.26
C ILE A 93 -26.00 -28.77 22.79
N SER A 94 -25.30 -28.84 21.65
CA SER A 94 -24.87 -30.10 21.02
C SER A 94 -23.49 -29.99 20.39
N PRO A 95 -22.41 -29.85 21.19
CA PRO A 95 -21.04 -29.70 20.68
C PRO A 95 -20.56 -30.92 19.87
N ALA A 96 -21.29 -32.04 19.92
CA ALA A 96 -21.03 -33.24 19.12
C ALA A 96 -21.53 -33.17 17.67
N THR A 97 -22.45 -32.25 17.33
CA THR A 97 -23.06 -32.15 15.99
C THR A 97 -22.91 -30.76 15.35
N TYR A 98 -22.73 -29.73 16.16
CA TYR A 98 -22.44 -28.37 15.71
C TYR A 98 -21.49 -27.69 16.70
N GLN A 99 -20.44 -27.05 16.19
CA GLN A 99 -19.51 -26.27 17.00
C GLN A 99 -19.26 -24.92 16.33
N SER A 100 -19.43 -23.84 17.10
CA SER A 100 -18.95 -22.51 16.73
C SER A 100 -17.61 -22.24 17.39
N ARG A 101 -16.65 -21.73 16.62
CA ARG A 101 -15.32 -21.33 17.10
C ARG A 101 -15.08 -19.88 16.76
N ARG A 102 -14.77 -19.07 17.75
CA ARG A 102 -14.30 -17.69 17.57
C ARG A 102 -12.77 -17.63 17.49
N GLU A 103 -12.27 -16.75 16.65
CA GLU A 103 -10.85 -16.44 16.47
C GLU A 103 -10.62 -14.92 16.46
N LEU A 104 -9.59 -14.47 17.18
CA LEU A 104 -9.16 -13.07 17.14
C LEU A 104 -8.34 -12.83 15.86
N VAL A 105 -8.66 -11.80 15.09
CA VAL A 105 -7.82 -11.42 13.95
C VAL A 105 -6.50 -10.87 14.47
N GLU A 106 -5.40 -11.54 14.12
CA GLU A 106 -4.06 -11.14 14.54
C GLU A 106 -3.77 -9.68 14.17
N GLY A 107 -3.23 -8.93 15.13
CA GLY A 107 -2.89 -7.52 14.95
C GLY A 107 -4.06 -6.54 14.94
N SER A 108 -5.31 -7.00 15.05
CA SER A 108 -6.49 -6.10 15.11
C SER A 108 -6.75 -5.49 16.48
N THR A 109 -6.09 -5.98 17.54
CA THR A 109 -6.40 -5.58 18.91
C THR A 109 -5.74 -4.27 19.32
N GLU A 110 -6.55 -3.40 19.91
CA GLU A 110 -6.10 -2.19 20.58
C GLU A 110 -6.61 -2.20 22.02
N ILE A 111 -5.79 -1.72 22.96
CA ILE A 111 -6.12 -1.66 24.38
C ILE A 111 -5.84 -0.26 24.89
N TYR A 112 -6.82 0.32 25.58
CA TYR A 112 -6.78 1.66 26.13
C TYR A 112 -7.04 1.60 27.64
N PRO A 113 -6.12 2.07 28.49
CA PRO A 113 -6.27 2.03 29.94
C PRO A 113 -7.30 3.05 30.42
N LEU A 114 -8.04 2.72 31.48
CA LEU A 114 -9.00 3.61 32.13
C LEU A 114 -8.51 3.98 33.52
N TYR A 115 -8.29 5.28 33.72
CA TYR A 115 -7.83 5.84 34.99
C TYR A 115 -8.90 6.70 35.66
N LYS A 116 -9.02 6.58 36.98
CA LYS A 116 -9.86 7.46 37.81
C LYS A 116 -8.98 8.02 38.90
N LYS A 117 -8.76 9.34 38.88
CA LYS A 117 -7.84 10.05 39.79
C LYS A 117 -6.43 9.42 39.79
N GLY A 118 -5.93 9.07 38.60
CA GLY A 118 -4.60 8.46 38.42
C GLY A 118 -4.51 6.96 38.76
N VAL A 119 -5.58 6.34 39.26
CA VAL A 119 -5.60 4.92 39.58
C VAL A 119 -6.22 4.13 38.42
N LEU A 120 -5.51 3.13 37.91
CA LEU A 120 -6.02 2.21 36.89
C LEU A 120 -7.20 1.43 37.47
N TYR A 121 -8.37 1.55 36.86
CA TYR A 121 -9.58 0.85 37.29
C TYR A 121 -10.21 0.00 36.19
N GLY A 122 -9.75 0.14 34.94
CA GLY A 122 -10.31 -0.59 33.82
C GLY A 122 -9.46 -0.50 32.56
N ALA A 123 -9.93 -1.14 31.50
CA ALA A 123 -9.37 -1.07 30.16
C ALA A 123 -10.47 -1.26 29.13
N ILE A 124 -10.37 -0.56 28.01
CA ILE A 124 -11.18 -0.80 26.81
C ILE A 124 -10.33 -1.62 25.84
N GLN A 125 -10.84 -2.74 25.40
CA GLN A 125 -10.21 -3.59 24.39
C GLN A 125 -11.11 -3.58 23.15
N THR A 126 -10.54 -3.32 21.98
CA THR A 126 -11.27 -3.36 20.70
C THR A 126 -10.55 -4.28 19.73
N GLY A 127 -11.27 -4.81 18.73
CA GLY A 127 -10.66 -5.59 17.66
C GLY A 127 -11.68 -6.24 16.75
N ILE A 128 -11.24 -7.27 16.01
CA ILE A 128 -12.06 -8.00 15.05
C ILE A 128 -12.03 -9.50 15.37
N HIS A 129 -13.20 -10.13 15.41
CA HIS A 129 -13.39 -11.56 15.54
C HIS A 129 -13.81 -12.20 14.20
N ARG A 130 -13.39 -13.44 14.00
CA ARG A 130 -13.94 -14.37 13.01
C ARG A 130 -14.66 -15.49 13.73
N PHE A 131 -15.79 -15.92 13.19
CA PHE A 131 -16.58 -17.03 13.72
C PHE A 131 -16.62 -18.13 12.67
N TYR A 132 -16.12 -19.30 13.05
CA TYR A 132 -16.12 -20.51 12.25
C TYR A 132 -17.21 -21.45 12.75
N GLU A 133 -17.77 -22.23 11.85
CA GLU A 133 -18.78 -23.23 12.15
C GLU A 133 -18.33 -24.59 11.64
N THR A 134 -18.59 -25.62 12.43
CA THR A 134 -18.41 -27.02 12.03
C THR A 134 -19.73 -27.74 12.28
N SER A 135 -20.27 -28.43 11.28
CA SER A 135 -21.50 -29.23 11.40
C SER A 135 -21.26 -30.63 10.84
N ALA A 136 -21.73 -31.66 11.55
CA ALA A 136 -21.68 -33.06 11.08
C ALA A 136 -23.05 -33.53 10.60
N ALA A 137 -23.09 -34.37 9.55
CA ALA A 137 -24.30 -35.05 9.13
C ALA A 137 -24.76 -36.06 10.20
N LYS A 138 -26.07 -36.36 10.24
CA LYS A 138 -26.68 -37.24 11.24
C LYS A 138 -26.06 -38.65 11.17
N GLY A 139 -25.28 -39.03 12.18
CA GLY A 139 -24.59 -40.33 12.26
C GLY A 139 -23.09 -40.29 11.96
N GLU A 140 -22.52 -39.13 11.62
CA GLU A 140 -21.08 -38.96 11.42
C GLU A 140 -20.40 -38.30 12.63
N SER A 141 -19.12 -38.65 12.86
CA SER A 141 -18.27 -37.98 13.86
C SER A 141 -17.67 -36.69 13.28
N LEU A 142 -17.58 -35.63 14.10
CA LEU A 142 -16.94 -34.35 13.79
C LEU A 142 -15.45 -34.44 13.34
N LEU A 143 -14.85 -35.64 13.40
CA LEU A 143 -13.45 -35.88 13.03
C LEU A 143 -13.16 -35.69 11.53
N LYS A 144 -14.17 -35.69 10.65
CA LYS A 144 -14.03 -35.30 9.23
C LYS A 144 -14.34 -33.81 9.05
N LYS A 145 -13.36 -32.96 9.32
CA LYS A 145 -13.49 -31.49 9.37
C LYS A 145 -13.73 -30.85 8.00
N ASN A 146 -14.88 -30.22 7.83
CA ASN A 146 -15.05 -29.05 6.95
C ASN A 146 -15.46 -27.86 7.83
N GLU A 147 -14.50 -27.29 8.56
CA GLU A 147 -14.72 -26.04 9.28
C GLU A 147 -14.89 -24.91 8.25
N ARG A 148 -15.98 -24.15 8.35
CA ARG A 148 -16.29 -23.03 7.44
C ARG A 148 -16.26 -21.71 8.21
N LEU A 149 -15.74 -20.66 7.59
CA LEU A 149 -15.90 -19.31 8.12
C LEU A 149 -17.37 -18.89 7.94
N GLY A 150 -18.06 -18.57 9.03
CA GLY A 150 -19.48 -18.19 9.03
C GLY A 150 -19.72 -16.70 9.15
N ASP A 151 -18.96 -15.99 9.99
CA ASP A 151 -19.19 -14.56 10.26
C ASP A 151 -17.89 -13.83 10.65
N THR A 152 -17.88 -12.52 10.51
CA THR A 152 -16.86 -11.63 11.09
C THR A 152 -17.53 -10.47 11.79
N ALA A 153 -17.01 -10.07 12.95
CA ALA A 153 -17.57 -8.96 13.72
C ALA A 153 -16.49 -8.09 14.34
N ARG A 154 -16.78 -6.82 14.52
CA ARG A 154 -16.02 -5.95 15.43
C ARG A 154 -16.49 -6.19 16.85
N PHE A 155 -15.58 -6.00 17.80
CA PHE A 155 -15.94 -6.04 19.21
C PHE A 155 -15.33 -4.89 19.99
N THR A 156 -16.01 -4.54 21.09
CA THR A 156 -15.49 -3.66 22.12
C THR A 156 -15.81 -4.25 23.49
N HIS A 157 -14.78 -4.45 24.30
CA HIS A 157 -14.87 -4.95 25.67
C HIS A 157 -14.48 -3.87 26.66
N VAL A 158 -15.26 -3.74 27.72
CA VAL A 158 -14.92 -2.92 28.88
C VAL A 158 -14.57 -3.85 30.03
N TRP A 159 -13.29 -3.93 30.35
CA TRP A 159 -12.76 -4.65 31.48
C TRP A 159 -12.64 -3.72 32.69
N ILE A 160 -13.02 -4.20 33.86
CA ILE A 160 -12.87 -3.47 35.13
C ILE A 160 -12.05 -4.28 36.12
N LEU A 161 -11.19 -3.59 36.87
CA LEU A 161 -10.38 -4.18 37.91
C LEU A 161 -11.11 -4.04 39.25
N LYS A 162 -11.67 -5.15 39.76
CA LYS A 162 -12.40 -5.20 41.04
C LYS A 162 -11.68 -6.13 42.00
N ASN A 163 -11.25 -5.62 43.15
CA ASN A 163 -10.52 -6.37 44.19
C ASN A 163 -9.32 -7.15 43.63
N GLY A 164 -8.52 -6.50 42.77
CA GLY A 164 -7.35 -7.13 42.13
C GLY A 164 -7.68 -8.12 41.01
N THR A 165 -8.96 -8.33 40.67
CA THR A 165 -9.38 -9.26 39.61
C THR A 165 -10.03 -8.50 38.46
N TRP A 166 -9.56 -8.77 37.24
CA TRP A 166 -10.15 -8.24 36.01
C TRP A 166 -11.45 -8.97 35.68
N LYS A 167 -12.54 -8.20 35.51
CA LYS A 167 -13.87 -8.69 35.16
C LYS A 167 -14.39 -7.97 33.93
N LEU A 168 -15.07 -8.68 33.04
CA LEU A 168 -15.75 -8.09 31.90
C LEU A 168 -17.06 -7.45 32.36
N GLN A 169 -17.19 -6.14 32.17
CA GLN A 169 -18.37 -5.36 32.54
C GLN A 169 -19.30 -5.16 31.34
N ARG A 170 -18.74 -4.91 30.16
CA ARG A 170 -19.52 -4.76 28.93
C ARG A 170 -18.84 -5.45 27.77
N SER A 171 -19.63 -6.07 26.91
CA SER A 171 -19.15 -6.57 25.63
C SER A 171 -20.12 -6.16 24.54
N LEU A 172 -19.58 -5.51 23.51
CA LEU A 172 -20.30 -5.15 22.30
C LEU A 172 -19.72 -6.03 21.19
N SER A 173 -20.59 -6.77 20.49
CA SER A 173 -20.26 -7.47 19.25
C SER A 173 -21.17 -6.93 18.16
N TYR A 174 -20.59 -6.30 17.15
CA TYR A 174 -21.32 -5.49 16.18
C TYR A 174 -20.60 -5.46 14.83
N ASP A 175 -21.27 -4.92 13.81
CA ASP A 175 -20.77 -4.97 12.44
C ASP A 175 -20.60 -6.43 11.99
N HIS A 176 -21.56 -7.30 12.36
CA HIS A 176 -21.54 -8.69 11.93
C HIS A 176 -21.83 -8.75 10.44
N HIS A 177 -20.91 -9.36 9.70
CA HIS A 177 -21.04 -9.62 8.27
C HIS A 177 -21.01 -11.12 8.07
N ALA A 178 -22.16 -11.69 7.73
CA ALA A 178 -22.24 -13.07 7.30
C ALA A 178 -21.19 -13.26 6.21
N VAL A 179 -20.23 -14.14 6.47
CA VAL A 179 -19.31 -14.57 5.44
C VAL A 179 -20.16 -15.49 4.59
N ASN A 180 -20.84 -14.90 3.62
CA ASN A 180 -21.43 -15.62 2.52
C ASN A 180 -20.37 -16.63 2.10
N SER A 181 -20.69 -17.90 1.90
CA SER A 181 -19.72 -18.89 1.40
C SER A 181 -19.22 -18.57 -0.03
N GLN A 182 -19.49 -17.36 -0.53
CA GLN A 182 -18.98 -16.68 -1.72
C GLN A 182 -17.99 -15.54 -1.40
N ALA A 183 -17.92 -15.05 -0.16
CA ALA A 183 -16.71 -14.47 0.39
C ALA A 183 -15.78 -15.63 0.74
N GLU A 184 -15.35 -16.33 -0.31
CA GLU A 184 -14.03 -16.91 -0.38
C GLU A 184 -13.03 -15.91 0.26
N LYS A 185 -11.81 -16.34 0.59
CA LYS A 185 -10.67 -15.44 0.30
C LYS A 185 -11.05 -14.76 -1.01
N MET A 186 -11.17 -13.42 -1.14
CA MET A 186 -11.34 -12.87 -2.49
C MET A 186 -10.14 -13.39 -3.25
N ASN A 187 -10.34 -14.50 -3.95
CA ASN A 187 -9.42 -15.10 -4.84
C ASN A 187 -9.73 -14.19 -6.00
N PHE A 188 -9.04 -13.05 -6.03
CA PHE A 188 -9.13 -12.15 -7.16
C PHE A 188 -8.84 -12.98 -8.42
N PHE A 189 -8.07 -14.07 -8.29
CA PHE A 189 -7.93 -15.14 -9.27
C PHE A 189 -8.85 -16.36 -9.01
N THR A 190 -10.18 -16.21 -8.93
CA THR A 190 -11.11 -17.36 -9.10
C THR A 190 -11.08 -17.92 -10.52
N ASN A 191 -10.51 -17.17 -11.45
CA ASN A 191 -10.43 -17.45 -12.87
C ASN A 191 -9.02 -17.82 -13.35
N LYS A 192 -8.22 -18.51 -12.52
CA LYS A 192 -6.85 -18.95 -12.92
C LYS A 192 -6.85 -19.68 -14.26
N GLU A 193 -7.79 -20.60 -14.46
CA GLU A 193 -7.96 -21.33 -15.73
C GLU A 193 -8.25 -20.40 -16.92
N GLU A 194 -9.05 -19.35 -16.71
CA GLU A 194 -9.38 -18.36 -17.74
C GLU A 194 -8.16 -17.51 -18.11
N ILE A 195 -7.38 -17.10 -17.10
CA ILE A 195 -6.13 -16.35 -17.30
C ILE A 195 -5.13 -17.22 -18.05
N GLU A 196 -4.92 -18.47 -17.64
CA GLU A 196 -4.05 -19.42 -18.34
C GLU A 196 -4.49 -19.61 -19.80
N LYS A 197 -5.80 -19.71 -20.05
CA LYS A 197 -6.35 -19.75 -21.40
C LYS A 197 -6.03 -18.48 -22.18
N TRP A 198 -6.20 -17.29 -21.60
CA TRP A 198 -5.83 -16.04 -22.28
C TRP A 198 -4.34 -15.96 -22.58
N LEU A 199 -3.47 -16.43 -21.67
CA LEU A 199 -2.02 -16.48 -21.90
C LEU A 199 -1.69 -17.41 -23.08
N GLN A 200 -2.31 -18.59 -23.15
CA GLN A 200 -2.13 -19.53 -24.26
C GLN A 200 -2.63 -18.98 -25.59
N GLU A 201 -3.85 -18.43 -25.63
CA GLU A 201 -4.46 -17.83 -26.83
C GLU A 201 -3.61 -16.67 -27.38
N ASN A 202 -3.02 -15.87 -26.49
CA ASN A 202 -2.22 -14.71 -26.85
C ASN A 202 -0.71 -14.98 -26.93
N LYS A 203 -0.28 -16.21 -26.68
CA LYS A 203 1.13 -16.64 -26.66
C LYS A 203 2.00 -15.83 -25.69
N VAL A 204 1.45 -15.49 -24.52
CA VAL A 204 2.16 -14.76 -23.46
C VAL A 204 2.84 -15.78 -22.54
N PRO A 205 4.18 -15.87 -22.50
CA PRO A 205 4.89 -16.91 -21.75
C PRO A 205 4.78 -16.77 -20.23
N THR A 206 4.84 -15.53 -19.73
CA THR A 206 4.75 -15.24 -18.29
C THR A 206 3.85 -14.04 -18.03
N LEU A 207 3.06 -14.13 -16.98
CA LEU A 207 2.30 -13.01 -16.42
C LEU A 207 2.56 -12.93 -14.92
N GLY A 208 3.15 -11.83 -14.47
CA GLY A 208 3.06 -11.39 -13.08
C GLY A 208 1.89 -10.44 -12.91
N ILE A 209 1.04 -10.66 -11.92
CA ILE A 209 -0.12 -9.78 -11.68
C ILE A 209 -0.36 -9.60 -10.18
N GLY A 210 -0.64 -8.36 -9.79
CA GLY A 210 -1.05 -8.01 -8.45
C GLY A 210 -2.35 -7.23 -8.45
N VAL A 211 -3.18 -7.47 -7.44
CA VAL A 211 -4.47 -6.78 -7.26
C VAL A 211 -4.48 -6.05 -5.93
N ILE A 212 -4.81 -4.77 -6.00
CA ILE A 212 -4.90 -3.86 -4.87
C ILE A 212 -6.38 -3.60 -4.63
N ASN A 213 -6.82 -3.79 -3.39
CA ASN A 213 -8.17 -3.46 -2.96
C ASN A 213 -8.17 -2.99 -1.51
N ASN A 214 -9.05 -2.06 -1.16
CA ASN A 214 -9.10 -1.41 0.15
C ASN A 214 -7.72 -0.85 0.59
N GLY A 215 -6.96 -0.31 -0.36
CA GLY A 215 -5.71 0.38 -0.03
C GLY A 215 -4.50 -0.55 0.14
N LYS A 216 -4.69 -1.87 -0.07
CA LYS A 216 -3.70 -2.91 0.25
C LYS A 216 -3.54 -3.89 -0.91
N LEU A 217 -2.33 -4.41 -1.08
CA LEU A 217 -2.03 -5.49 -2.01
C LEU A 217 -2.64 -6.78 -1.46
N GLN A 218 -3.73 -7.24 -2.07
CA GLN A 218 -4.48 -8.40 -1.57
C GLN A 218 -3.93 -9.71 -2.11
N GLN A 219 -3.55 -9.72 -3.39
CA GLN A 219 -3.11 -10.93 -4.05
C GLN A 219 -1.99 -10.62 -5.05
N VAL A 220 -1.05 -11.56 -5.14
CA VAL A 220 0.05 -11.59 -6.09
C VAL A 220 0.10 -12.99 -6.68
N GLU A 221 0.05 -13.10 -7.99
CA GLU A 221 0.23 -14.36 -8.69
C GLU A 221 1.24 -14.18 -9.82
N VAL A 222 1.94 -15.27 -10.14
CA VAL A 222 2.82 -15.35 -11.31
C VAL A 222 2.47 -16.63 -12.06
N PHE A 223 2.11 -16.48 -13.32
CA PHE A 223 1.69 -17.57 -14.21
C PHE A 223 2.75 -17.83 -15.27
N GLY A 224 2.80 -19.07 -15.76
CA GLY A 224 3.62 -19.45 -16.90
C GLY A 224 5.10 -19.67 -16.56
N GLU A 225 5.97 -19.44 -17.54
CA GLU A 225 7.38 -19.84 -17.50
C GLU A 225 8.32 -18.63 -17.68
N LEU A 226 9.14 -18.32 -16.68
CA LEU A 226 10.09 -17.19 -16.71
C LEU A 226 11.14 -17.36 -17.82
N LYS A 227 11.40 -18.62 -18.20
CA LYS A 227 12.13 -19.05 -19.40
C LYS A 227 11.63 -20.44 -19.78
N LYS A 228 11.71 -20.79 -21.06
CA LYS A 228 11.24 -22.08 -21.61
C LYS A 228 11.63 -23.27 -20.73
N GLY A 229 10.63 -24.01 -20.26
CA GLY A 229 10.75 -25.19 -19.40
C GLY A 229 11.02 -24.90 -17.93
N VAL A 230 10.98 -23.63 -17.50
CA VAL A 230 11.17 -23.22 -16.10
C VAL A 230 10.01 -22.35 -15.66
N THR A 231 9.16 -22.92 -14.82
CA THR A 231 8.02 -22.23 -14.20
C THR A 231 8.47 -20.97 -13.47
N ALA A 232 7.73 -19.88 -13.66
CA ALA A 232 7.96 -18.63 -12.98
C ALA A 232 7.57 -18.73 -11.48
N PRO A 233 8.50 -18.51 -10.53
CA PRO A 233 8.14 -18.51 -9.11
C PRO A 233 7.38 -17.22 -8.73
N TYR A 234 6.70 -17.25 -7.59
CA TYR A 234 5.93 -16.09 -7.10
C TYR A 234 6.78 -14.80 -6.96
N ASN A 235 8.07 -14.95 -6.68
CA ASN A 235 9.04 -13.87 -6.52
C ASN A 235 9.88 -13.66 -7.79
N THR A 236 9.32 -13.89 -8.97
CA THR A 236 10.01 -13.60 -10.24
C THR A 236 10.48 -12.14 -10.29
N ILE A 237 11.74 -11.93 -10.67
CA ILE A 237 12.33 -10.61 -10.91
C ILE A 237 12.03 -10.19 -12.35
N TRP A 238 11.63 -8.93 -12.52
CA TRP A 238 11.30 -8.32 -13.79
C TRP A 238 12.14 -7.07 -14.02
N ASN A 239 12.60 -6.85 -15.25
CA ASN A 239 12.83 -5.49 -15.73
C ASN A 239 11.45 -4.89 -16.05
N VAL A 240 11.12 -3.76 -15.41
CA VAL A 240 9.81 -3.10 -15.58
C VAL A 240 9.86 -1.89 -16.52
N ALA A 241 10.95 -1.74 -17.25
CA ALA A 241 11.14 -0.69 -18.24
C ALA A 241 10.80 0.70 -17.66
N SER A 242 9.93 1.46 -18.34
CA SER A 242 9.53 2.80 -17.92
C SER A 242 8.74 2.90 -16.60
N LEU A 243 8.29 1.80 -15.98
CA LEU A 243 7.77 1.83 -14.61
C LEU A 243 8.84 2.22 -13.57
N THR A 244 10.09 2.33 -14.00
CA THR A 244 11.17 2.99 -13.27
C THR A 244 10.87 4.46 -12.94
N LYS A 245 10.21 5.19 -13.86
CA LYS A 245 9.98 6.65 -13.72
C LYS A 245 9.12 7.00 -12.50
N PRO A 246 7.99 6.33 -12.22
CA PRO A 246 7.26 6.48 -10.97
C PRO A 246 8.12 6.41 -9.70
N VAL A 247 9.05 5.45 -9.62
CA VAL A 247 9.90 5.29 -8.43
C VAL A 247 10.84 6.50 -8.29
N THR A 248 11.48 6.91 -9.38
CA THR A 248 12.34 8.11 -9.43
C THR A 248 11.55 9.38 -9.08
N ALA A 249 10.32 9.51 -9.58
CA ALA A 249 9.45 10.63 -9.27
C ALA A 249 9.14 10.70 -7.78
N ILE A 250 8.79 9.57 -7.16
CA ILE A 250 8.50 9.51 -5.72
C ILE A 250 9.74 9.80 -4.88
N VAL A 251 10.95 9.40 -5.29
CA VAL A 251 12.21 9.83 -4.65
C VAL A 251 12.30 11.36 -4.60
N ALA A 252 12.14 12.02 -5.75
CA ALA A 252 12.19 13.48 -5.83
C ALA A 252 11.09 14.14 -4.99
N LEU A 253 9.84 13.63 -5.06
CA LEU A 253 8.70 14.20 -4.34
C LEU A 253 8.78 13.99 -2.82
N LYS A 254 9.38 12.90 -2.34
CA LYS A 254 9.70 12.72 -0.91
C LYS A 254 10.75 13.73 -0.45
N LEU A 255 11.78 13.99 -1.25
CA LEU A 255 12.76 15.04 -0.95
C LEU A 255 12.15 16.45 -0.96
N VAL A 256 11.19 16.72 -1.85
CA VAL A 256 10.38 17.95 -1.84
C VAL A 256 9.56 18.06 -0.57
N SER A 257 8.88 16.98 -0.17
CA SER A 257 8.06 16.96 1.05
C SER A 257 8.89 17.18 2.31
N GLN A 258 10.16 16.76 2.30
CA GLN A 258 11.12 17.02 3.38
C GLN A 258 11.74 18.43 3.34
N GLY A 259 11.41 19.26 2.36
CA GLY A 259 12.02 20.59 2.16
C GLY A 259 13.49 20.55 1.71
N LYS A 260 14.01 19.37 1.34
CA LYS A 260 15.40 19.19 0.90
C LYS A 260 15.60 19.46 -0.60
N TRP A 261 14.51 19.46 -1.36
CA TRP A 261 14.51 19.67 -2.80
C TRP A 261 13.35 20.60 -3.20
N GLY A 262 13.57 21.45 -4.20
CA GLY A 262 12.55 22.39 -4.69
C GLY A 262 11.84 21.84 -5.91
N LEU A 263 10.50 21.74 -5.88
CA LEU A 263 9.71 21.29 -7.03
C LEU A 263 9.85 22.24 -8.23
N ASP A 264 9.85 23.55 -7.94
CA ASP A 264 9.90 24.64 -8.92
C ASP A 264 11.28 25.33 -8.95
N GLU A 265 12.27 24.77 -8.28
CA GLU A 265 13.63 25.30 -8.33
C GLU A 265 14.31 24.90 -9.66
N PRO A 266 14.99 25.84 -10.34
CA PRO A 266 15.76 25.52 -11.53
C PRO A 266 16.89 24.51 -11.25
N VAL A 267 16.88 23.39 -11.97
CA VAL A 267 17.81 22.27 -11.72
C VAL A 267 19.25 22.55 -12.14
N TYR A 268 19.47 23.50 -13.05
CA TYR A 268 20.81 23.87 -13.54
C TYR A 268 21.76 24.29 -12.41
N LYS A 269 21.22 24.75 -11.27
CA LYS A 269 21.99 25.11 -10.07
C LYS A 269 22.77 23.93 -9.48
N TYR A 270 22.31 22.70 -9.73
CA TYR A 270 22.91 21.48 -9.19
C TYR A 270 23.73 20.72 -10.22
N TRP A 271 23.27 20.69 -11.46
CA TRP A 271 23.95 20.04 -12.57
C TRP A 271 23.43 20.57 -13.90
N THR A 272 24.33 20.75 -14.87
CA THR A 272 23.99 21.13 -16.26
C THR A 272 24.69 20.20 -17.24
N ASP A 273 23.93 19.61 -18.17
CA ASP A 273 24.50 18.80 -19.26
C ASP A 273 25.35 19.70 -20.20
N PRO A 274 26.60 19.31 -20.52
CA PRO A 274 27.46 20.07 -21.44
C PRO A 274 26.84 20.37 -22.79
N ASP A 275 25.98 19.48 -23.32
CA ASP A 275 25.35 19.64 -24.64
C ASP A 275 24.42 20.87 -24.70
N ILE A 276 23.83 21.28 -23.56
CA ILE A 276 22.88 22.39 -23.48
C ILE A 276 23.35 23.57 -22.62
N ALA A 277 24.61 23.55 -22.16
CA ALA A 277 25.12 24.55 -21.21
C ALA A 277 25.01 26.00 -21.72
N ASN A 278 25.11 26.20 -23.03
CA ASN A 278 25.02 27.51 -23.67
C ASN A 278 23.60 27.88 -24.13
N ASP A 279 22.63 26.96 -24.05
CA ASP A 279 21.25 27.24 -24.42
C ASP A 279 20.51 27.87 -23.24
N PRO A 280 19.93 29.08 -23.37
CA PRO A 280 19.26 29.77 -22.26
C PRO A 280 18.08 28.99 -21.66
N ASN A 281 17.47 28.05 -22.41
CA ASN A 281 16.39 27.21 -21.91
C ASN A 281 16.82 26.28 -20.78
N ASN A 282 18.12 25.99 -20.59
CA ASN A 282 18.60 25.19 -19.46
C ASN A 282 18.17 25.77 -18.10
N LYS A 283 18.03 27.10 -18.03
CA LYS A 283 17.63 27.81 -16.81
C LYS A 283 16.14 27.69 -16.48
N LEU A 284 15.34 27.19 -17.42
CA LEU A 284 13.90 27.02 -17.26
C LEU A 284 13.52 25.65 -16.72
N ILE A 285 14.43 24.67 -16.74
CA ILE A 285 14.13 23.31 -16.31
C ILE A 285 13.97 23.27 -14.79
N THR A 286 12.82 22.78 -14.34
CA THR A 286 12.51 22.50 -12.93
C THR A 286 12.13 21.03 -12.76
N THR A 287 12.06 20.56 -11.52
CA THR A 287 11.60 19.18 -11.25
C THR A 287 10.17 18.97 -11.70
N ARG A 288 9.29 19.97 -11.53
CA ARG A 288 7.93 19.93 -12.07
C ARG A 288 7.91 19.71 -13.57
N ILE A 289 8.71 20.48 -14.31
CA ILE A 289 8.81 20.39 -15.77
C ILE A 289 9.34 19.02 -16.20
N ILE A 290 10.29 18.45 -15.46
CA ILE A 290 10.82 17.12 -15.73
C ILE A 290 9.75 16.03 -15.49
N LEU A 291 9.16 16.00 -14.30
CA LEU A 291 8.23 14.95 -13.89
C LEU A 291 6.90 14.96 -14.67
N SER A 292 6.58 16.07 -15.32
CA SER A 292 5.42 16.20 -16.21
C SER A 292 5.75 16.09 -17.70
N HIS A 293 6.99 15.72 -18.06
CA HIS A 293 7.45 15.56 -19.46
C HIS A 293 7.29 16.81 -20.32
N GLN A 294 7.67 17.97 -19.77
CA GLN A 294 7.61 19.27 -20.45
C GLN A 294 9.00 19.87 -20.69
N THR A 295 10.06 19.07 -20.61
CA THR A 295 11.46 19.54 -20.69
C THR A 295 11.83 20.12 -22.04
N GLY A 296 11.17 19.71 -23.12
CA GLY A 296 11.65 19.96 -24.48
C GLY A 296 12.73 18.99 -24.93
N PHE A 297 13.17 18.04 -24.11
CA PHE A 297 14.18 17.05 -24.48
C PHE A 297 13.59 15.92 -25.33
N PRO A 298 14.39 15.28 -26.22
CA PRO A 298 14.00 14.03 -26.86
C PRO A 298 13.73 12.92 -25.82
N ASN A 299 13.17 11.79 -26.26
CA ASN A 299 13.07 10.64 -25.37
C ASN A 299 14.45 10.14 -24.94
N TRP A 300 15.33 9.94 -25.92
CA TRP A 300 16.72 9.60 -25.73
C TRP A 300 17.61 10.41 -26.68
N ARG A 301 18.77 10.90 -26.22
CA ARG A 301 19.65 11.73 -27.05
C ARG A 301 20.18 11.02 -28.29
N TYR A 302 20.29 9.69 -28.26
CA TYR A 302 20.70 8.90 -29.43
C TYR A 302 19.66 8.90 -30.56
N MET A 303 18.43 9.35 -30.30
CA MET A 303 17.40 9.55 -31.33
C MET A 303 17.64 10.81 -32.15
N ASN A 304 18.52 11.70 -31.68
CA ASN A 304 18.98 12.83 -32.47
C ASN A 304 20.09 12.38 -33.42
N GLU A 305 20.11 12.92 -34.64
CA GLU A 305 21.18 12.68 -35.60
C GLU A 305 22.57 13.03 -35.06
N SER A 306 22.64 14.06 -34.20
CA SER A 306 23.88 14.49 -33.53
C SER A 306 24.33 13.56 -32.40
N GLY A 307 23.45 12.69 -31.90
CA GLY A 307 23.65 11.92 -30.67
C GLY A 307 23.72 12.74 -29.39
N LYS A 308 23.44 14.06 -29.46
CA LYS A 308 23.56 15.01 -28.35
C LYS A 308 22.20 15.44 -27.82
N LEU A 309 22.16 15.89 -26.57
CA LEU A 309 20.95 16.45 -25.98
C LEU A 309 20.67 17.85 -26.56
N ASP A 310 19.42 18.12 -26.91
CA ASP A 310 18.97 19.43 -27.40
C ASP A 310 17.53 19.73 -26.95
N PHE A 311 17.10 20.99 -27.12
CA PHE A 311 15.71 21.40 -26.90
C PHE A 311 14.92 21.36 -28.21
N LYS A 312 13.88 20.54 -28.27
CA LYS A 312 12.90 20.46 -29.36
C LYS A 312 11.84 21.57 -29.28
N PHE A 313 11.62 22.11 -28.09
CA PHE A 313 10.74 23.23 -27.82
C PHE A 313 11.10 23.89 -26.48
N LYS A 314 10.54 25.07 -26.24
CA LYS A 314 10.74 25.81 -24.98
C LYS A 314 10.17 25.03 -23.79
N PRO A 315 10.95 24.78 -22.72
CA PRO A 315 10.47 24.04 -21.55
C PRO A 315 9.16 24.61 -20.96
N GLY A 316 8.27 23.73 -20.53
CA GLY A 316 6.97 24.08 -19.94
C GLY A 316 5.89 24.52 -20.93
N THR A 317 6.12 24.46 -22.25
CA THR A 317 5.14 24.92 -23.25
C THR A 317 4.40 23.80 -24.00
N LYS A 318 4.94 22.57 -23.97
CA LYS A 318 4.37 21.40 -24.65
C LYS A 318 4.71 20.13 -23.88
N TYR A 319 3.94 19.08 -24.14
CA TYR A 319 4.23 17.71 -23.70
C TYR A 319 5.08 16.97 -24.74
N GLN A 320 6.14 16.30 -24.27
CA GLN A 320 6.86 15.27 -25.01
C GLN A 320 7.51 14.31 -24.03
N TYR A 321 7.09 13.04 -24.09
CA TYR A 321 7.63 11.99 -23.22
C TYR A 321 9.15 11.90 -23.34
N SER A 322 9.84 11.96 -22.19
CA SER A 322 11.30 12.10 -22.15
C SER A 322 11.97 11.30 -21.05
N GLY A 323 12.69 10.24 -21.42
CA GLY A 323 13.63 9.51 -20.57
C GLY A 323 14.85 10.36 -20.18
N GLU A 324 15.39 11.15 -21.12
CA GLU A 324 16.47 12.11 -20.86
C GLU A 324 16.10 13.13 -19.77
N GLY A 325 14.83 13.55 -19.70
CA GLY A 325 14.37 14.41 -18.61
C GLY A 325 14.60 13.78 -17.24
N LEU A 326 14.25 12.51 -17.07
CA LEU A 326 14.42 11.80 -15.80
C LEU A 326 15.90 11.53 -15.52
N GLU A 327 16.71 11.21 -16.52
CA GLU A 327 18.17 11.08 -16.38
C GLU A 327 18.82 12.40 -15.96
N TYR A 328 18.34 13.53 -16.50
CA TYR A 328 18.77 14.86 -16.09
C TYR A 328 18.45 15.10 -14.61
N LEU A 329 17.23 14.74 -14.16
CA LEU A 329 16.85 14.84 -12.76
C LEU A 329 17.71 13.96 -11.86
N ARG A 330 18.00 12.72 -12.26
CA ARG A 330 18.93 11.84 -11.52
C ARG A 330 20.26 12.53 -11.31
N ARG A 331 20.90 13.02 -12.38
CA ARG A 331 22.22 13.67 -12.28
C ARG A 331 22.19 14.90 -11.37
N ALA A 332 21.12 15.69 -11.43
CA ALA A 332 20.93 16.83 -10.54
C ALA A 332 20.75 16.42 -9.07
N LEU A 333 19.97 15.37 -8.79
CA LEU A 333 19.79 14.81 -7.45
C LEU A 333 21.11 14.24 -6.91
N GLU A 334 21.80 13.39 -7.69
CA GLU A 334 23.06 12.77 -7.29
C GLU A 334 24.16 13.83 -7.03
N SER A 335 24.23 14.86 -7.88
CA SER A 335 25.17 15.98 -7.70
C SER A 335 24.90 16.75 -6.40
N LYS A 336 23.64 17.01 -6.06
CA LYS A 336 23.29 17.75 -4.83
C LYS A 336 23.49 16.92 -3.57
N PHE A 337 23.05 15.67 -3.58
CA PHE A 337 22.99 14.84 -2.37
C PHE A 337 24.24 13.99 -2.15
N HIS A 338 25.14 13.93 -3.13
CA HIS A 338 26.33 13.06 -3.10
C HIS A 338 25.99 11.60 -2.81
N LYS A 339 24.84 11.15 -3.33
CA LYS A 339 24.31 9.78 -3.23
C LYS A 339 23.78 9.38 -4.59
N THR A 340 23.99 8.14 -4.97
CA THR A 340 23.39 7.54 -6.17
C THR A 340 21.87 7.52 -6.06
N LEU A 341 21.18 7.47 -7.21
CA LEU A 341 19.72 7.30 -7.22
C LEU A 341 19.27 6.06 -6.46
N ASN A 342 20.02 4.96 -6.58
CA ASN A 342 19.70 3.72 -5.88
C ASN A 342 19.80 3.90 -4.36
N GLU A 343 20.83 4.59 -3.84
CA GLU A 343 20.92 4.88 -2.41
C GLU A 343 19.77 5.77 -1.93
N LEU A 344 19.43 6.83 -2.69
CA LEU A 344 18.28 7.69 -2.37
C LEU A 344 16.97 6.89 -2.34
N ALA A 345 16.74 6.02 -3.32
CA ALA A 345 15.55 5.18 -3.39
C ALA A 345 15.52 4.13 -2.28
N THR A 346 16.65 3.53 -1.94
CA THR A 346 16.77 2.59 -0.82
C THR A 346 16.35 3.26 0.49
N GLU A 347 16.90 4.42 0.80
CA GLU A 347 16.62 5.15 2.05
C GLU A 347 15.17 5.66 2.12
N LEU A 348 14.63 6.16 1.00
CA LEU A 348 13.34 6.86 0.98
C LEU A 348 12.15 5.93 0.68
N ILE A 349 12.40 4.77 0.05
CA ILE A 349 11.36 3.88 -0.47
C ILE A 349 11.66 2.42 -0.10
N PHE A 350 12.76 1.84 -0.56
CA PHE A 350 12.90 0.38 -0.56
C PHE A 350 13.06 -0.21 0.85
N GLU A 351 13.89 0.36 1.70
CA GLU A 351 14.03 -0.11 3.10
C GLU A 351 12.76 0.14 3.93
N PRO A 352 12.17 1.36 3.93
CA PRO A 352 10.92 1.62 4.67
C PRO A 352 9.77 0.70 4.26
N LEU A 353 9.68 0.34 2.97
CA LEU A 353 8.63 -0.53 2.44
C LEU A 353 9.04 -2.02 2.36
N LYS A 354 10.25 -2.37 2.79
CA LYS A 354 10.81 -3.73 2.73
C LYS A 354 10.81 -4.34 1.33
N MET A 355 11.09 -3.52 0.32
CA MET A 355 11.22 -3.94 -1.09
C MET A 355 12.62 -4.49 -1.36
N THR A 356 12.91 -5.69 -0.82
CA THR A 356 14.27 -6.26 -0.80
C THR A 356 14.76 -6.77 -2.15
N ASP A 357 13.87 -6.91 -3.13
CA ASP A 357 14.18 -7.38 -4.48
C ASP A 357 14.24 -6.24 -5.50
N THR A 358 14.14 -4.98 -5.05
CA THR A 358 14.07 -3.82 -5.93
C THR A 358 15.39 -3.04 -5.99
N LYS A 359 15.88 -2.79 -7.21
CA LYS A 359 17.10 -2.00 -7.46
C LYS A 359 17.18 -1.49 -8.89
N TYR A 360 17.96 -0.43 -9.10
CA TYR A 360 18.12 0.25 -10.40
C TYR A 360 19.18 -0.34 -11.33
N PHE A 361 19.88 -1.40 -10.92
CA PHE A 361 20.98 -1.96 -11.68
C PHE A 361 21.16 -3.46 -11.40
N TRP A 362 21.78 -4.13 -12.35
CA TRP A 362 22.23 -5.50 -12.24
C TRP A 362 23.58 -5.57 -11.52
N ASP A 363 23.68 -6.46 -10.55
CA ASP A 363 24.90 -6.73 -9.80
C ASP A 363 25.11 -8.23 -9.54
N ALA A 364 26.22 -8.58 -8.90
CA ALA A 364 26.55 -9.97 -8.56
C ALA A 364 25.56 -10.61 -7.56
N LYS A 365 24.71 -9.82 -6.90
CA LYS A 365 23.67 -10.30 -5.97
C LYS A 365 22.31 -10.49 -6.66
N THR A 366 22.21 -10.19 -7.96
CA THR A 366 20.99 -10.38 -8.72
C THR A 366 20.80 -11.87 -9.00
N ASP A 367 19.74 -12.44 -8.46
CA ASP A 367 19.42 -13.85 -8.64
C ASP A 367 18.82 -14.09 -10.02
N GLU A 368 19.68 -14.46 -10.96
CA GLU A 368 19.30 -14.68 -12.36
C GLU A 368 18.39 -15.91 -12.55
N SER A 369 18.34 -16.82 -11.56
CA SER A 369 17.55 -18.05 -11.66
C SER A 369 16.04 -17.80 -11.70
N ARG A 370 15.63 -16.65 -11.17
CA ARG A 370 14.23 -16.20 -11.08
C ARG A 370 13.95 -14.93 -11.88
N PHE A 371 14.83 -14.56 -12.80
CA PHE A 371 14.61 -13.42 -13.70
C PHE A 371 13.79 -13.84 -14.93
N ALA A 372 12.71 -13.12 -15.22
CA ALA A 372 11.91 -13.34 -16.42
C ALA A 372 12.66 -12.83 -17.66
N ILE A 373 13.10 -13.76 -18.53
CA ILE A 373 13.76 -13.37 -19.78
C ILE A 373 12.72 -12.89 -20.79
N GLY A 374 13.09 -11.87 -21.57
CA GLY A 374 12.19 -11.29 -22.57
C GLY A 374 12.13 -12.10 -23.85
N TYR A 375 10.95 -12.13 -24.47
CA TYR A 375 10.69 -12.83 -25.73
C TYR A 375 10.19 -11.88 -26.83
N ASP A 376 10.56 -12.15 -28.07
CA ASP A 376 9.93 -11.53 -29.23
C ASP A 376 8.53 -12.14 -29.49
N LYS A 377 7.74 -11.50 -30.35
CA LYS A 377 6.40 -11.99 -30.76
C LYS A 377 6.38 -13.38 -31.44
N LYS A 378 7.53 -13.93 -31.80
CA LYS A 378 7.69 -15.27 -32.41
C LYS A 378 8.08 -16.32 -31.36
N GLY A 379 8.31 -15.93 -30.11
CA GLY A 379 8.75 -16.80 -29.02
C GLY A 379 10.26 -17.03 -28.97
N ASN A 380 11.06 -16.21 -29.67
CA ASN A 380 12.52 -16.24 -29.54
C ASN A 380 12.95 -15.42 -28.32
N ALA A 381 13.81 -15.98 -27.48
CA ALA A 381 14.36 -15.27 -26.33
C ALA A 381 15.33 -14.16 -26.77
N TYR A 382 15.22 -13.00 -26.15
CA TYR A 382 16.23 -11.96 -26.23
C TYR A 382 17.40 -12.26 -25.30
N GLU A 383 18.59 -11.76 -25.66
CA GLU A 383 19.70 -11.68 -24.73
C GLU A 383 19.35 -10.70 -23.60
N THR A 384 19.60 -11.12 -22.35
CA THR A 384 19.34 -10.27 -21.19
C THR A 384 20.40 -9.18 -21.09
N ASN A 385 20.00 -7.92 -21.21
CA ASN A 385 20.89 -6.80 -20.96
C ASN A 385 21.07 -6.59 -19.45
N LYS A 386 22.29 -6.84 -18.95
CA LYS A 386 22.65 -6.71 -17.53
C LYS A 386 23.24 -5.34 -17.26
N ASN A 387 22.41 -4.30 -17.29
CA ASN A 387 22.87 -2.92 -17.08
C ASN A 387 23.39 -2.73 -15.65
N LYS A 388 24.66 -2.33 -15.50
CA LYS A 388 25.32 -2.14 -14.19
C LYS A 388 25.24 -0.71 -13.67
N THR A 389 24.63 0.20 -14.43
CA THR A 389 24.50 1.61 -14.07
C THR A 389 23.02 1.95 -13.91
N ALA A 390 22.69 2.66 -12.82
CA ALA A 390 21.33 3.11 -12.58
C ALA A 390 20.83 4.02 -13.71
N ASN A 391 19.60 3.77 -14.15
CA ASN A 391 18.86 4.62 -15.08
C ASN A 391 17.59 5.11 -14.39
N ALA A 392 17.36 6.41 -14.41
CA ALA A 392 16.23 7.07 -13.74
C ALA A 392 14.90 6.83 -14.43
N ALA A 393 14.94 6.36 -15.67
CA ALA A 393 13.81 6.22 -16.56
C ALA A 393 13.55 4.78 -16.99
N ASP A 394 14.45 3.85 -16.70
CA ASP A 394 14.45 2.50 -17.23
C ASP A 394 15.24 1.51 -16.34
N ASP A 395 15.20 0.21 -16.67
CA ASP A 395 16.04 -0.85 -16.05
C ASP A 395 15.81 -1.14 -14.55
N LEU A 396 14.73 -0.65 -13.93
CA LEU A 396 14.40 -1.06 -12.56
C LEU A 396 14.09 -2.56 -12.53
N LEU A 397 14.86 -3.28 -11.70
CA LEU A 397 14.61 -4.67 -11.36
C LEU A 397 13.70 -4.71 -10.13
N THR A 398 12.61 -5.48 -10.17
CA THR A 398 11.68 -5.61 -9.04
C THR A 398 10.84 -6.89 -9.12
N THR A 399 9.94 -7.10 -8.15
CA THR A 399 8.92 -8.17 -8.17
C THR A 399 7.51 -7.55 -8.13
N ILE A 400 6.49 -8.33 -8.46
CA ILE A 400 5.09 -7.89 -8.30
C ILE A 400 4.79 -7.50 -6.85
N LYS A 401 5.31 -8.26 -5.88
CA LYS A 401 5.10 -7.97 -4.46
C LYS A 401 5.71 -6.63 -4.05
N ASP A 402 6.96 -6.39 -4.43
CA ASP A 402 7.66 -5.16 -4.08
C ASP A 402 7.01 -3.95 -4.75
N TYR A 403 6.82 -4.01 -6.07
CA TYR A 403 6.22 -2.90 -6.81
C TYR A 403 4.76 -2.66 -6.40
N GLY A 404 4.00 -3.71 -6.11
CA GLY A 404 2.64 -3.59 -5.56
C GLY A 404 2.62 -2.93 -4.18
N THR A 405 3.63 -3.18 -3.34
CA THR A 405 3.80 -2.50 -2.04
C THR A 405 4.11 -1.01 -2.24
N PHE A 406 4.99 -0.69 -3.19
CA PHE A 406 5.25 0.70 -3.60
C PHE A 406 3.97 1.40 -4.09
N LEU A 407 3.17 0.75 -4.93
CA LEU A 407 1.93 1.31 -5.44
C LEU A 407 0.89 1.56 -4.34
N CYS A 408 0.80 0.68 -3.33
CA CYS A 408 -0.04 0.92 -2.15
C CYS A 408 0.41 2.16 -1.38
N SER A 409 1.73 2.33 -1.22
CA SER A 409 2.31 3.52 -0.57
C SER A 409 2.00 4.80 -1.35
N VAL A 410 2.11 4.78 -2.69
CA VAL A 410 1.74 5.91 -3.56
C VAL A 410 0.25 6.25 -3.42
N MET A 411 -0.64 5.26 -3.52
CA MET A 411 -2.09 5.46 -3.44
C MET A 411 -2.55 6.05 -2.10
N ASN A 412 -1.79 5.81 -1.03
CA ASN A 412 -2.06 6.34 0.31
C ASN A 412 -1.30 7.64 0.62
N GLY A 413 -0.40 8.07 -0.27
CA GLY A 413 0.38 9.30 -0.12
C GLY A 413 1.49 9.20 0.95
N ASP A 414 1.96 7.98 1.26
CA ASP A 414 2.86 7.77 2.38
C ASP A 414 4.22 8.47 2.18
N GLY A 415 4.62 9.27 3.16
CA GLY A 415 5.87 10.03 3.12
C GLY A 415 5.83 11.26 2.22
N LEU A 416 4.68 11.59 1.62
CA LEU A 416 4.46 12.85 0.93
C LEU A 416 3.66 13.80 1.83
N SER A 417 4.00 15.10 1.78
CA SER A 417 3.14 16.12 2.39
C SER A 417 1.83 16.19 1.61
N LYS A 418 0.73 16.58 2.28
CA LYS A 418 -0.58 16.75 1.62
C LYS A 418 -0.47 17.62 0.36
N LYS A 419 0.24 18.75 0.45
CA LYS A 419 0.45 19.65 -0.70
C LYS A 419 1.14 18.93 -1.86
N VAL A 420 2.25 18.23 -1.61
CA VAL A 420 2.99 17.54 -2.67
C VAL A 420 2.19 16.39 -3.27
N PHE A 421 1.43 15.66 -2.47
CA PHE A 421 0.56 14.60 -2.98
C PHE A 421 -0.56 15.15 -3.87
N GLU A 422 -1.18 16.28 -3.50
CA GLU A 422 -2.15 16.96 -4.36
C GLU A 422 -1.53 17.44 -5.67
N GLU A 423 -0.33 18.02 -5.63
CA GLU A 423 0.41 18.43 -6.84
C GLU A 423 0.71 17.23 -7.74
N MET A 424 1.16 16.11 -7.16
CA MET A 424 1.52 14.89 -7.89
C MET A 424 0.38 14.36 -8.75
N LYS A 425 -0.84 14.35 -8.19
CA LYS A 425 -2.05 13.83 -8.84
C LYS A 425 -2.89 14.91 -9.53
N SER A 426 -2.39 16.14 -9.65
CA SER A 426 -3.06 17.20 -10.38
C SER A 426 -2.61 17.25 -11.84
N PRO A 427 -3.51 17.45 -12.82
CA PRO A 427 -3.14 17.61 -14.23
C PRO A 427 -2.12 18.73 -14.42
N GLN A 428 -0.94 18.40 -14.95
CA GLN A 428 0.10 19.38 -15.29
C GLN A 428 0.07 19.74 -16.78
N VAL A 429 -0.24 18.76 -17.63
CA VAL A 429 -0.33 18.91 -19.08
C VAL A 429 -1.26 17.86 -19.68
N ASP A 430 -2.00 18.24 -20.72
CA ASP A 430 -2.88 17.32 -21.46
C ASP A 430 -2.04 16.46 -22.41
N THR A 431 -2.32 15.15 -22.45
CA THR A 431 -1.69 14.21 -23.40
C THR A 431 -2.68 13.68 -24.42
N LYS A 432 -3.95 13.55 -24.01
CA LYS A 432 -5.10 13.17 -24.84
C LYS A 432 -6.37 13.71 -24.18
N LYS A 433 -7.50 13.67 -24.89
CA LYS A 433 -8.80 13.94 -24.28
C LYS A 433 -9.01 13.01 -23.07
N ASN A 434 -9.35 13.59 -21.91
CA ASN A 434 -9.54 12.90 -20.63
C ASN A 434 -8.28 12.16 -20.13
N LYS A 435 -7.09 12.52 -20.62
CA LYS A 435 -5.82 11.97 -20.14
C LYS A 435 -4.75 13.06 -20.03
N HIS A 436 -4.17 13.16 -18.85
CA HIS A 436 -3.19 14.17 -18.48
C HIS A 436 -1.91 13.51 -17.98
N PHE A 437 -0.83 14.28 -17.91
CA PHE A 437 0.35 13.88 -17.14
C PHE A 437 0.41 14.71 -15.85
N GLY A 438 0.55 14.01 -14.72
CA GLY A 438 0.81 14.58 -13.41
C GLY A 438 2.31 14.72 -13.17
N LEU A 439 2.75 14.47 -11.94
CA LEU A 439 4.17 14.38 -11.61
C LEU A 439 4.58 12.90 -11.48
N GLY A 440 5.07 12.34 -12.59
CA GLY A 440 5.56 10.96 -12.66
C GLY A 440 4.49 9.89 -12.96
N PHE A 441 3.23 10.29 -13.14
CA PHE A 441 2.11 9.41 -13.48
C PHE A 441 1.22 10.05 -14.54
N GLU A 442 0.68 9.24 -15.44
CA GLU A 442 -0.50 9.61 -16.21
C GLU A 442 -1.72 9.68 -15.29
N ILE A 443 -2.65 10.58 -15.59
CA ILE A 443 -3.92 10.78 -14.90
C ILE A 443 -5.04 10.58 -15.91
N TYR A 444 -5.90 9.62 -15.65
CA TYR A 444 -7.09 9.33 -16.46
C TYR A 444 -8.29 9.93 -15.75
N ASP A 445 -8.96 10.87 -16.41
CA ASP A 445 -10.20 11.45 -15.91
C ASP A 445 -11.35 10.50 -16.26
N LEU A 446 -11.92 9.87 -15.22
CA LEU A 446 -13.05 8.96 -15.34
C LEU A 446 -14.36 9.69 -15.01
N ASP A 447 -15.49 9.01 -15.18
CA ASP A 447 -16.80 9.59 -14.91
C ASP A 447 -17.03 9.85 -13.41
N ASN A 448 -17.96 10.75 -13.08
CA ASN A 448 -18.37 11.08 -11.71
C ASN A 448 -17.21 11.58 -10.80
N GLY A 449 -16.18 12.13 -11.42
CA GLY A 449 -14.99 12.64 -10.74
C GLY A 449 -14.04 11.54 -10.25
N GLU A 450 -14.25 10.27 -10.60
CA GLU A 450 -13.26 9.23 -10.38
C GLU A 450 -12.02 9.50 -11.27
N TYR A 451 -10.84 9.04 -10.84
CA TYR A 451 -9.63 9.16 -11.66
C TYR A 451 -8.70 7.98 -11.40
N ALA A 452 -7.89 7.64 -12.41
CA ALA A 452 -6.84 6.65 -12.25
C ALA A 452 -5.45 7.28 -12.42
N LEU A 453 -4.51 6.89 -11.58
CA LEU A 453 -3.08 7.10 -11.78
C LEU A 453 -2.50 5.89 -12.51
N SER A 454 -1.70 6.12 -13.53
CA SER A 454 -1.16 5.05 -14.36
C SER A 454 0.26 5.35 -14.80
N HIS A 455 0.97 4.29 -15.15
CA HIS A 455 2.16 4.37 -15.99
C HIS A 455 2.34 3.03 -16.70
N GLY A 456 2.87 3.05 -17.91
CA GLY A 456 3.28 1.85 -18.64
C GLY A 456 4.80 1.68 -18.73
N GLY A 457 5.26 0.51 -19.11
CA GLY A 457 6.65 0.24 -19.43
C GLY A 457 6.77 -0.75 -20.57
N ALA A 458 7.60 -0.44 -21.56
CA ALA A 458 7.81 -1.27 -22.73
C ALA A 458 9.30 -1.28 -23.10
N ASP A 459 9.88 -2.48 -23.10
CA ASP A 459 11.20 -2.81 -23.63
C ASP A 459 11.10 -4.02 -24.56
N LYS A 460 12.20 -4.39 -25.21
CA LYS A 460 12.28 -5.66 -25.94
C LYS A 460 11.98 -6.82 -25.00
N GLY A 461 10.88 -7.52 -25.26
CA GLY A 461 10.42 -8.64 -24.45
C GLY A 461 9.93 -8.28 -23.05
N ALA A 462 9.55 -7.02 -22.80
CA ALA A 462 8.89 -6.65 -21.54
C ALA A 462 7.75 -5.65 -21.81
N GLN A 463 6.56 -5.98 -21.32
CA GLN A 463 5.39 -5.09 -21.34
C GLN A 463 4.79 -5.07 -19.94
N THR A 464 4.72 -3.88 -19.35
CA THR A 464 4.26 -3.65 -17.99
C THR A 464 3.24 -2.50 -17.92
N LEU A 465 2.28 -2.61 -17.01
CA LEU A 465 1.22 -1.61 -16.85
C LEU A 465 0.70 -1.61 -15.41
N VAL A 466 0.39 -0.43 -14.89
CA VAL A 466 -0.22 -0.28 -13.57
C VAL A 466 -1.37 0.72 -13.63
N PHE A 467 -2.43 0.46 -12.87
CA PHE A 467 -3.47 1.45 -12.59
C PHE A 467 -3.78 1.48 -11.11
N LEU A 468 -3.92 2.69 -10.56
CA LEU A 468 -4.37 2.96 -9.20
C LEU A 468 -5.61 3.85 -9.26
N LEU A 469 -6.65 3.52 -8.50
CA LEU A 469 -7.85 4.32 -8.33
C LEU A 469 -7.90 4.81 -6.88
N PRO A 470 -7.34 5.99 -6.56
CA PRO A 470 -7.14 6.36 -5.17
C PRO A 470 -8.43 6.62 -4.39
N LYS A 471 -9.55 6.97 -5.06
CA LYS A 471 -10.84 7.18 -4.35
C LYS A 471 -11.47 5.86 -3.92
N THR A 472 -11.56 4.89 -4.83
CA THR A 472 -12.08 3.54 -4.50
C THR A 472 -11.06 2.66 -3.79
N LYS A 473 -9.80 3.10 -3.72
CA LYS A 473 -8.68 2.38 -3.10
C LYS A 473 -8.41 1.02 -3.77
N GLN A 474 -8.59 0.98 -5.09
CA GLN A 474 -8.36 -0.18 -5.94
C GLN A 474 -7.14 0.03 -6.83
N GLY A 475 -6.62 -1.06 -7.39
CA GLY A 475 -5.58 -0.99 -8.39
C GLY A 475 -5.16 -2.36 -8.91
N ILE A 476 -4.37 -2.34 -9.97
CA ILE A 476 -3.83 -3.53 -10.64
C ILE A 476 -2.43 -3.22 -11.15
N LEU A 477 -1.55 -4.21 -11.10
CA LEU A 477 -0.24 -4.17 -11.76
C LEU A 477 -0.04 -5.46 -12.56
N ILE A 478 0.47 -5.32 -13.78
CA ILE A 478 0.55 -6.38 -14.79
C ILE A 478 1.94 -6.34 -15.42
N PHE A 479 2.74 -7.39 -15.27
CA PHE A 479 4.04 -7.56 -15.91
C PHE A 479 4.04 -8.78 -16.83
N THR A 480 4.55 -8.62 -18.05
CA THR A 480 4.66 -9.70 -19.03
C THR A 480 6.02 -9.65 -19.72
N ASN A 481 6.54 -10.81 -20.14
CA ASN A 481 7.89 -10.94 -20.70
C ASN A 481 7.88 -11.18 -22.22
N VAL A 482 6.98 -10.53 -22.95
CA VAL A 482 6.90 -10.64 -24.41
C VAL A 482 6.52 -9.30 -25.04
N ASP A 483 7.07 -9.01 -26.23
CA ASP A 483 6.86 -7.75 -26.97
C ASP A 483 5.39 -7.32 -27.09
N ASP A 484 4.48 -8.28 -27.26
CA ASP A 484 3.06 -8.08 -27.48
C ASP A 484 2.20 -8.55 -26.30
N GLY A 485 2.77 -8.54 -25.09
CA GLY A 485 2.08 -8.88 -23.85
C GLY A 485 0.90 -7.95 -23.52
N TYR A 486 0.83 -6.77 -24.13
CA TYR A 486 -0.31 -5.85 -23.99
C TYR A 486 -1.65 -6.45 -24.47
N LYS A 487 -1.63 -7.52 -25.28
CA LYS A 487 -2.84 -8.20 -25.79
C LYS A 487 -3.77 -8.71 -24.70
N ILE A 488 -3.26 -8.96 -23.49
CA ILE A 488 -4.09 -9.41 -22.37
C ILE A 488 -4.58 -8.26 -21.48
N TYR A 489 -4.12 -7.03 -21.68
CA TYR A 489 -4.45 -5.90 -20.80
C TYR A 489 -5.95 -5.62 -20.77
N GLU A 490 -6.61 -5.56 -21.92
CA GLU A 490 -8.04 -5.27 -22.01
C GLU A 490 -8.86 -6.26 -21.16
N LYS A 491 -8.60 -7.57 -21.32
CA LYS A 491 -9.27 -8.64 -20.57
C LYS A 491 -9.05 -8.49 -19.06
N LEU A 492 -7.82 -8.22 -18.65
CA LEU A 492 -7.48 -8.04 -17.24
C LEU A 492 -8.12 -6.77 -16.65
N LEU A 493 -8.10 -5.65 -17.37
CA LEU A 493 -8.71 -4.40 -16.91
C LEU A 493 -10.23 -4.53 -16.77
N LEU A 494 -10.91 -5.13 -17.75
CA LEU A 494 -12.35 -5.39 -17.66
C LEU A 494 -12.69 -6.31 -16.49
N HIS A 495 -11.89 -7.36 -16.29
CA HIS A 495 -12.13 -8.32 -15.22
C HIS A 495 -11.93 -7.70 -13.82
N TYR A 496 -10.82 -6.99 -13.59
CA TYR A 496 -10.44 -6.51 -12.26
C TYR A 496 -10.94 -5.12 -11.90
N LEU A 497 -11.15 -4.25 -12.88
CA LEU A 497 -11.58 -2.87 -12.67
C LEU A 497 -13.00 -2.58 -13.18
N GLY A 498 -13.67 -3.56 -13.83
CA GLY A 498 -15.06 -3.46 -14.26
C GLY A 498 -15.32 -2.25 -15.16
N GLU A 499 -16.32 -1.46 -14.81
CA GLU A 499 -16.68 -0.23 -15.54
C GLU A 499 -15.53 0.78 -15.59
N ASN A 500 -14.72 0.91 -14.55
CA ASN A 500 -13.55 1.79 -14.58
C ASN A 500 -12.51 1.28 -15.59
N GLY A 501 -12.30 -0.04 -15.65
CA GLY A 501 -11.44 -0.67 -16.65
C GLY A 501 -11.92 -0.40 -18.08
N LYS A 502 -13.23 -0.53 -18.31
CA LYS A 502 -13.86 -0.21 -19.60
C LYS A 502 -13.65 1.26 -20.00
N LYS A 503 -13.76 2.19 -19.05
CA LYS A 503 -13.54 3.62 -19.30
C LYS A 503 -12.09 3.93 -19.64
N ILE A 504 -11.14 3.30 -18.95
CA ILE A 504 -9.71 3.38 -19.27
C ILE A 504 -9.46 2.91 -20.71
N ILE A 505 -10.02 1.76 -21.10
CA ILE A 505 -9.90 1.22 -22.47
C ILE A 505 -10.50 2.18 -23.51
N ASP A 506 -11.67 2.75 -23.22
CA ASP A 506 -12.32 3.74 -24.09
C ASP A 506 -11.44 4.99 -24.29
N ILE A 507 -10.77 5.46 -23.24
CA ILE A 507 -9.85 6.62 -23.32
C ILE A 507 -8.63 6.30 -24.18
N GLU A 508 -8.11 5.08 -24.14
CA GLU A 508 -6.95 4.68 -24.97
C GLU A 508 -7.33 4.44 -26.43
N THR A 509 -8.52 3.91 -26.70
CA THR A 509 -8.92 3.46 -28.04
C THR A 509 -9.67 4.51 -28.89
N LYS A 510 -10.29 5.51 -28.28
CA LYS A 510 -10.97 6.64 -28.97
C LYS A 510 -10.05 7.84 -29.12
#